data_AF-A0A9D6JX95-F1
#
_entry.id   AF-A0A9D6JX95-F1
#
_cell.length_a   1.000
_cell.length_b   1.000
_cell.length_c   1.000
_cell.angle_alpha   90.00
_cell.angle_beta   90.00
_cell.angle_gamma   90.00
#
_symmetry.space_group_name_H-M   'P 1'
#
loop_
_entity.id
_entity.type
_entity.pdbx_description
1 polymer ?
#
loop_
_entity_poly.entity_id
_entity_poly.type
_entity_poly.pdbx_seq_one_letter_code
_entity_poly.pdbx_strand_id
1 'polypeptide(L)'
;MSKLLWHVGSVVELSQLLMQADLERSLAVGGATVYHFMHEGQERLAISLADGLALIVQPAGSGRPRRRRRDPLKSAIANSTEESAQPA
;
A
#
# COMPACT_ATOMS: atom_id res chain seq x y z
N MET A 1 4.51 1.37 13.36
CA MET A 1 4.58 0.18 12.47
C MET A 1 4.31 0.63 11.05
N SER A 2 5.32 0.56 10.18
CA SER A 2 5.14 0.67 8.73
C SER A 2 4.33 -0.54 8.27
N LYS A 3 3.23 -0.29 7.55
CA LYS A 3 2.48 -1.38 6.92
C LYS A 3 3.24 -1.83 5.68
N LEU A 4 3.12 -3.09 5.32
CA LEU A 4 3.64 -3.61 4.06
C LEU A 4 2.49 -3.72 3.07
N LEU A 5 2.76 -3.34 1.82
CA LEU A 5 1.88 -3.61 0.68
C LEU A 5 2.41 -4.85 -0.03
N TRP A 6 1.48 -5.75 -0.30
CA TRP A 6 1.74 -7.03 -0.95
C TRP A 6 0.93 -7.07 -2.24
N HIS A 7 1.57 -7.44 -3.33
CA HIS A 7 0.90 -7.59 -4.61
C HIS A 7 1.46 -8.80 -5.36
N VAL A 8 0.57 -9.59 -5.95
CA VAL A 8 0.93 -10.70 -6.82
C VAL A 8 0.78 -10.24 -8.26
N GLY A 9 1.86 -10.31 -9.02
CA GLY A 9 1.91 -10.04 -10.45
C GLY A 9 2.54 -11.19 -11.22
N SER A 10 2.90 -10.94 -12.46
CA SER A 10 3.62 -11.90 -13.31
C SER A 10 5.13 -11.69 -13.28
N VAL A 11 5.90 -12.72 -13.64
CA VAL A 11 7.35 -12.59 -13.86
C VAL A 11 7.68 -11.59 -14.98
N VAL A 12 6.77 -11.40 -15.95
CA VAL A 12 6.94 -10.40 -17.01
C VAL A 12 6.89 -8.99 -16.42
N GLU A 13 5.91 -8.68 -15.58
CA GLU A 13 5.83 -7.38 -14.89
C GLU A 13 7.06 -7.16 -13.99
N LEU A 14 7.49 -8.19 -13.26
CA LEU A 14 8.71 -8.13 -12.46
C LEU A 14 9.93 -7.82 -13.32
N SER A 15 10.07 -8.46 -14.49
CA SER A 15 11.22 -8.22 -15.38
C SER A 15 11.27 -6.78 -15.87
N GLN A 16 10.13 -6.20 -16.24
CA GLN A 16 10.04 -4.79 -16.64
C GLN A 16 10.42 -3.84 -15.51
N LEU A 17 10.02 -4.17 -14.29
CA LEU A 17 10.32 -3.39 -13.11
C LEU A 17 11.81 -3.44 -12.75
N LEU A 18 12.42 -4.64 -12.82
CA LEU A 18 13.85 -4.83 -12.60
C LEU A 18 14.71 -4.11 -13.65
N MET A 19 14.23 -3.97 -14.90
CA MET A 19 14.94 -3.18 -15.93
C MET A 19 15.01 -1.68 -15.61
N GLN A 20 14.16 -1.19 -14.70
CA GLN A 20 14.07 0.23 -14.32
C GLN A 20 14.51 0.45 -12.86
N ALA A 21 15.12 -0.56 -12.24
CA ALA A 21 15.47 -0.56 -10.82
C ALA A 21 16.98 -0.71 -10.61
N ASP A 22 17.45 -0.25 -9.47
CA ASP A 22 18.79 -0.55 -8.98
C ASP A 22 18.75 -1.86 -8.19
N LEU A 23 19.18 -2.96 -8.81
CA LEU A 23 19.23 -4.27 -8.17
C LEU A 23 20.38 -4.33 -7.16
N GLU A 24 20.06 -4.52 -5.88
CA GLU A 24 21.06 -4.62 -4.82
C GLU A 24 21.50 -6.06 -4.56
N ARG A 25 20.55 -7.01 -4.61
CA ARG A 25 20.83 -8.43 -4.35
C ARG A 25 19.83 -9.34 -5.04
N SER A 26 20.30 -10.51 -5.46
CA SER A 26 19.43 -11.64 -5.84
C SER A 26 19.89 -12.94 -5.18
N LEU A 27 18.95 -13.84 -4.93
CA LEU A 27 19.22 -15.16 -4.36
C LEU A 27 18.19 -16.20 -4.85
N ALA A 28 18.67 -17.35 -5.33
CA ALA A 28 17.81 -18.50 -5.60
C ALA A 28 17.61 -19.34 -4.33
N VAL A 29 16.34 -19.58 -3.95
CA VAL A 29 15.95 -20.34 -2.75
C VAL A 29 14.78 -21.25 -3.08
N GLY A 30 14.97 -22.57 -2.97
CA GLY A 30 13.85 -23.53 -3.03
C GLY A 30 12.99 -23.47 -4.28
N GLY A 31 13.58 -23.19 -5.45
CA GLY A 31 12.84 -23.05 -6.72
C GLY A 31 12.23 -21.67 -6.96
N ALA A 32 12.41 -20.73 -6.03
CA ALA A 32 12.08 -19.33 -6.21
C ALA A 32 13.36 -18.48 -6.34
N THR A 33 13.22 -17.27 -6.88
CA THR A 33 14.31 -16.27 -6.85
C THR A 33 13.82 -15.04 -6.11
N VAL A 34 14.57 -14.63 -5.09
CA VAL A 34 14.33 -13.42 -4.30
C VAL A 34 15.20 -12.30 -4.85
N TYR A 35 14.60 -11.14 -5.07
CA TYR A 35 15.25 -9.92 -5.52
C TYR A 35 15.08 -8.84 -4.47
N HIS A 36 16.15 -8.10 -4.19
CA HIS A 36 16.15 -6.88 -3.41
C HIS A 36 16.64 -5.75 -4.29
N PHE A 37 15.82 -4.72 -4.45
CA PHE A 37 16.11 -3.63 -5.37
C PHE A 37 15.42 -2.33 -4.96
N MET A 38 15.99 -1.23 -5.43
CA MET A 38 15.43 0.10 -5.30
C MET A 38 14.73 0.51 -6.59
N HIS A 39 13.49 0.98 -6.49
CA HIS A 39 12.74 1.51 -7.63
C HIS A 39 12.00 2.78 -7.21
N GLU A 40 12.19 3.87 -7.95
CA GLU A 40 11.64 5.20 -7.63
C GLU A 40 11.99 5.69 -6.21
N GLY A 41 13.21 5.37 -5.74
CA GLY A 41 13.68 5.73 -4.39
C GLY A 41 13.00 4.95 -3.27
N GLN A 42 12.26 3.87 -3.58
CA GLN A 42 11.67 2.97 -2.61
C GLN A 42 12.29 1.58 -2.66
N GLU A 43 12.58 1.05 -1.48
CA GLU A 43 13.02 -0.32 -1.28
C GLU A 43 11.89 -1.30 -1.58
N ARG A 44 12.18 -2.32 -2.37
CA ARG A 44 11.23 -3.38 -2.71
C ARG A 44 11.91 -4.74 -2.66
N LEU A 45 11.13 -5.73 -2.26
CA LEU A 45 11.48 -7.15 -2.35
C LEU A 45 10.54 -7.81 -3.35
N ALA A 46 11.08 -8.66 -4.23
CA ALA A 46 10.27 -9.50 -5.10
C ALA A 46 10.68 -10.96 -5.00
N ILE A 47 9.72 -11.86 -5.16
CA ILE A 47 9.92 -13.31 -5.17
C ILE A 47 9.29 -13.84 -6.45
N SER A 48 10.11 -14.29 -7.41
CA SER A 48 9.62 -15.00 -8.58
C SER A 48 9.46 -16.49 -8.27
N LEU A 49 8.30 -17.03 -8.59
CA LEU A 49 7.94 -18.43 -8.40
C LEU A 49 8.09 -19.21 -9.72
N ALA A 50 8.19 -20.53 -9.64
CA ALA A 50 8.39 -21.41 -10.79
C ALA A 50 7.17 -21.48 -11.74
N ASP A 51 5.99 -21.08 -11.26
CA ASP A 51 4.74 -21.03 -12.03
C ASP A 51 4.58 -19.74 -12.87
N GLY A 52 5.59 -18.87 -12.87
CA GLY A 52 5.58 -17.61 -13.62
C GLY A 52 4.90 -16.46 -12.88
N LEU A 53 4.50 -16.66 -11.62
CA LEU A 53 4.03 -15.59 -10.74
C LEU A 53 5.19 -14.90 -10.01
N ALA A 54 4.95 -13.66 -9.60
CA ALA A 54 5.85 -12.89 -8.78
C ALA A 54 5.10 -12.24 -7.61
N LEU A 55 5.63 -12.36 -6.40
CA LEU A 55 5.15 -11.62 -5.24
C LEU A 55 6.06 -10.41 -5.01
N ILE A 56 5.48 -9.21 -5.01
CA ILE A 56 6.19 -7.96 -4.75
C ILE A 56 5.74 -7.40 -3.40
N VAL A 57 6.71 -7.05 -2.56
CA VAL A 57 6.53 -6.49 -1.24
C VAL A 57 7.22 -5.14 -1.18
N GLN A 58 6.49 -4.13 -0.74
CA GLN A 58 7.02 -2.78 -0.55
C GLN A 58 6.46 -2.14 0.72
N PRO A 59 7.18 -1.19 1.34
CA PRO A 59 6.62 -0.37 2.39
C PRO A 59 5.37 0.37 1.89
N ALA A 60 4.30 0.36 2.69
CA ALA A 60 3.22 1.31 2.50
C ALA A 60 3.82 2.70 2.75
N GLY A 61 3.88 3.52 1.69
CA GLY A 61 4.37 4.89 1.80
C GLY A 61 3.76 5.59 3.01
N SER A 62 4.53 6.46 3.67
CA SER A 62 4.08 7.27 4.80
C SER A 62 3.07 8.32 4.33
N GLY A 63 1.86 7.88 3.99
CA GLY A 63 0.76 8.76 3.61
C GLY A 63 0.56 9.80 4.70
N ARG A 64 0.62 11.08 4.33
CA ARG A 64 0.33 12.21 5.23
C ARG A 64 -0.94 11.89 6.04
N PRO A 65 -0.97 12.18 7.35
CA PRO A 65 -2.13 11.90 8.19
C PRO A 65 -3.37 12.51 7.55
N ARG A 66 -4.32 11.66 7.14
CA ARG A 66 -5.57 12.06 6.50
C ARG A 66 -6.45 12.73 7.55
N ARG A 67 -6.28 14.05 7.70
CA ARG A 67 -7.09 14.87 8.62
C ARG A 67 -8.54 14.79 8.13
N ARG A 68 -9.40 14.07 8.87
CA ARG A 68 -10.85 14.12 8.67
C ARG A 68 -11.26 15.59 8.83
N ARG A 69 -11.62 16.26 7.72
CA ARG A 69 -12.38 17.50 7.82
C ARG A 69 -13.73 17.12 8.43
N ARG A 70 -13.98 17.56 9.66
CA ARG A 70 -15.35 17.64 10.18
C ARG A 70 -16.02 18.73 9.35
N ASP A 71 -17.03 18.35 8.59
CA ASP A 71 -17.85 19.31 7.87
C ASP A 71 -18.71 20.04 8.90
N PRO A 72 -18.51 21.35 9.14
CA PRO A 72 -19.22 22.06 10.20
C PRO A 72 -20.74 22.03 10.02
N LEU A 73 -21.22 21.91 8.77
CA LEU A 73 -22.64 21.84 8.42
C LEU A 73 -23.35 20.59 8.96
N LYS A 74 -22.64 19.48 9.17
CA LYS A 74 -23.25 18.24 9.68
C LYS A 74 -23.46 18.27 11.20
N SER A 75 -22.75 19.14 11.91
CA SER A 75 -22.86 19.36 13.35
C SER A 75 -24.03 20.27 13.74
N ALA A 76 -24.44 21.19 12.86
CA ALA A 76 -25.52 22.15 13.13
C ALA A 76 -26.92 21.51 13.08
N ILE A 77 -27.09 20.48 12.23
CA ILE A 77 -28.38 19.79 12.04
C ILE A 77 -28.68 18.85 13.23
N ALA A 78 -27.65 18.34 13.91
CA ALA A 78 -27.82 17.47 15.07
C ALA A 78 -28.34 18.22 16.31
N ASN A 79 -27.98 19.50 16.47
CA ASN A 79 -28.35 20.28 17.65
C ASN A 79 -29.71 21.00 17.54
N SER A 80 -30.38 20.94 16.39
CA SER A 80 -31.64 21.65 16.15
C SER A 80 -32.89 20.77 16.25
N THR A 81 -32.75 19.48 16.59
CA THR A 81 -33.88 18.53 16.64
C THR A 81 -34.38 18.23 18.07
N GLU A 82 -33.70 18.70 19.13
CA GLU A 82 -34.09 18.38 20.52
C GLU A 82 -34.93 19.47 21.23
N GLU A 83 -35.18 20.63 20.61
CA GLU A 83 -35.90 21.76 21.25
C GLU A 83 -37.31 21.98 20.68
N SER A 84 -38.15 20.94 20.61
CA SER A 84 -39.60 21.08 20.36
C SER A 84 -40.38 19.85 20.81
N ALA A 85 -40.43 19.59 22.12
CA ALA A 85 -41.44 18.73 22.70
C ALA A 85 -41.68 19.03 24.20
N GLN A 86 -42.36 20.14 24.49
CA GLN A 86 -43.13 20.30 25.73
C GLN A 86 -44.45 21.03 25.42
N PRO A 87 -45.61 20.36 25.47
CA PRO A 87 -46.88 21.03 25.66
C PRO A 87 -47.22 21.16 27.15
N ALA A 88 -48.05 22.16 27.42
CA ALA A 88 -48.51 22.67 28.71
C ALA A 88 -49.41 21.71 29.51
#